data_AF-A0A9X4KTF7-F1
#
_entry.id   AF-A0A9X4KTF7-F1
#
_cell.length_a   1.000
_cell.length_b   1.000
_cell.length_c   1.000
_cell.angle_alpha   90.00
_cell.angle_beta   90.00
_cell.angle_gamma   90.00
#
_symmetry.space_group_name_H-M   'P 1'
#
loop_
_entity.id
_entity.type
_entity.pdbx_description
1 polymer ?
#
loop_
_entity_poly.entity_id
_entity_poly.type
_entity_poly.pdbx_seq_one_letter_code
_entity_poly.pdbx_strand_id
1 'polypeptide(L)'
;MDSSNQAGWWSPLETYGTGLEYAYMAYNAPGSTAGTHKVYIARRDGAGAWSNIPVMDGAKVAEYVDDNGHNQPSIARDGSGRFHVFASMHDSAWHYFRSDTVGGAPQNHAADMPDQTMKVTYPVVTTAPNGDLYLLVRSSQDAAGKRNGVLLRWDNAASTWSQIAVIASTLNRSVYPDDLAFDANGDLHILFEWAYFAASPLRHQLSYLKYSPSTNAFSKADGTPVSVPVSLTTADIVQPMAPTEAYVQSGSDPGGPGVQSAKLTVDSANKPVIAYRYREEGSTTFSVKQATRGATGWNLQTVYDASETTAAIDVTWTGAQSRVYYATAAGTDRAFMAAESGTGWSQASLAPGIPIQRLAVERNANGVDILYLVDIANLKLYYGRN
;
A
#
# COMPACT_ATOMS: atom_id res chain seq x y z
N MET A 1 -19.53 -0.78 -6.91
CA MET A 1 -18.15 -1.10 -7.37
C MET A 1 -18.16 -2.51 -7.96
N ASP A 2 -17.10 -2.91 -8.65
CA ASP A 2 -16.88 -4.30 -9.06
C ASP A 2 -16.31 -5.15 -7.90
N SER A 3 -16.39 -6.48 -8.02
CA SER A 3 -15.87 -7.41 -7.02
C SER A 3 -14.34 -7.47 -6.93
N SER A 4 -13.59 -6.98 -7.92
CA SER A 4 -12.12 -7.03 -8.00
C SER A 4 -11.38 -6.07 -7.06
N ASN A 5 -12.08 -5.24 -6.28
CA ASN A 5 -11.51 -4.33 -5.27
C ASN A 5 -11.03 -5.09 -4.02
N GLN A 6 -10.14 -6.06 -4.17
CA GLN A 6 -9.77 -7.01 -3.10
C GLN A 6 -8.29 -7.02 -2.72
N ALA A 7 -7.48 -6.08 -3.16
CA ALA A 7 -6.06 -6.07 -2.84
C ALA A 7 -5.79 -5.17 -1.61
N GLY A 8 -5.00 -5.65 -0.65
CA GLY A 8 -4.70 -4.91 0.60
C GLY A 8 -3.41 -4.09 0.58
N TRP A 9 -2.68 -4.11 -0.54
CA TRP A 9 -1.31 -3.58 -0.66
C TRP A 9 -1.20 -2.44 -1.68
N TRP A 10 -2.31 -1.82 -2.05
CA TRP A 10 -2.36 -0.68 -2.97
C TRP A 10 -2.68 0.61 -2.21
N SER A 11 -2.54 1.74 -2.88
CA SER A 11 -2.81 3.09 -2.35
C SER A 11 -4.05 3.68 -3.04
N PRO A 12 -5.29 3.21 -2.75
CA PRO A 12 -6.48 3.59 -3.51
C PRO A 12 -7.10 4.93 -3.08
N LEU A 13 -6.54 5.58 -2.06
CA LEU A 13 -7.06 6.78 -1.44
C LEU A 13 -6.01 7.89 -1.53
N GLU A 14 -6.48 9.08 -1.89
CA GLU A 14 -5.72 10.34 -1.82
C GLU A 14 -6.64 11.42 -1.24
N THR A 15 -6.11 12.27 -0.36
CA THR A 15 -6.86 13.40 0.21
C THR A 15 -6.23 14.75 -0.13
N TYR A 16 -7.04 15.80 -0.15
CA TYR A 16 -6.50 17.14 -0.34
C TYR A 16 -7.29 18.19 0.42
N GLY A 17 -6.56 19.20 0.88
CA GLY A 17 -7.10 20.51 1.22
C GLY A 17 -6.76 20.96 2.64
N THR A 18 -6.24 22.19 2.72
CA THR A 18 -5.93 22.90 3.97
C THR A 18 -7.13 23.70 4.53
N GLY A 19 -8.32 23.52 3.94
CA GLY A 19 -9.54 24.19 4.36
C GLY A 19 -10.82 23.40 4.06
N LEU A 20 -11.00 22.97 2.80
CA LEU A 20 -12.06 22.03 2.44
C LEU A 20 -11.49 20.64 2.23
N GLU A 21 -12.19 19.62 2.72
CA GLU A 21 -11.76 18.22 2.65
C GLU A 21 -12.20 17.58 1.32
N TYR A 22 -11.23 17.33 0.44
CA TYR A 22 -11.40 16.52 -0.76
C TYR A 22 -10.92 15.09 -0.49
N ALA A 23 -11.64 14.12 -1.03
CA ALA A 23 -11.24 12.72 -1.02
C ALA A 23 -11.39 12.12 -2.42
N TYR A 24 -10.38 11.38 -2.84
CA TYR A 24 -10.32 10.71 -4.14
C TYR A 24 -10.10 9.23 -3.90
N MET A 25 -11.11 8.43 -4.25
CA MET A 25 -11.08 6.98 -4.07
C MET A 25 -10.99 6.33 -5.43
N ALA A 26 -9.81 5.86 -5.82
CA ALA A 26 -9.66 5.05 -7.03
C ALA A 26 -10.24 3.65 -6.80
N TYR A 27 -11.07 3.19 -7.72
CA TYR A 27 -11.77 1.92 -7.57
C TYR A 27 -12.10 1.28 -8.93
N ASN A 28 -12.32 -0.03 -8.89
CA ASN A 28 -12.84 -0.79 -10.01
C ASN A 28 -14.36 -0.74 -10.01
N ALA A 29 -14.96 -0.26 -11.09
CA ALA A 29 -16.39 -0.31 -11.39
C ALA A 29 -16.70 -1.48 -12.33
N PRO A 30 -17.95 -1.98 -12.38
CA PRO A 30 -18.31 -3.06 -13.31
C PRO A 30 -17.94 -2.72 -14.75
N GLY A 31 -17.38 -3.69 -15.46
CA GLY A 31 -16.97 -3.57 -16.85
C GLY A 31 -18.15 -3.66 -17.83
N SER A 32 -17.81 -3.69 -19.12
CA SER A 32 -18.79 -3.90 -20.20
C SER A 32 -19.28 -5.35 -20.30
N THR A 33 -18.52 -6.29 -19.74
CA THR A 33 -18.85 -7.72 -19.71
C THR A 33 -18.64 -8.29 -18.30
N ALA A 34 -19.27 -9.42 -17.99
CA ALA A 34 -19.02 -10.11 -16.73
C ALA A 34 -17.55 -10.58 -16.66
N GLY A 35 -16.89 -10.39 -15.51
CA GLY A 35 -15.48 -10.72 -15.32
C GLY A 35 -14.52 -9.64 -15.84
N THR A 36 -15.02 -8.45 -16.18
CA THR A 36 -14.19 -7.27 -16.45
C THR A 36 -14.59 -6.11 -15.54
N HIS A 37 -13.65 -5.19 -15.34
CA HIS A 37 -13.85 -3.95 -14.61
C HIS A 37 -13.32 -2.75 -15.38
N LYS A 38 -13.91 -1.58 -15.11
CA LYS A 38 -13.45 -0.26 -15.53
C LYS A 38 -12.85 0.49 -14.35
N VAL A 39 -11.89 1.37 -14.61
CA VAL A 39 -11.22 2.14 -13.56
C VAL A 39 -11.83 3.54 -13.43
N TYR A 40 -12.19 3.93 -12.21
CA TYR A 40 -12.75 5.24 -11.88
C TYR A 40 -12.15 5.82 -10.61
N ILE A 41 -12.28 7.13 -10.45
CA ILE A 41 -12.03 7.84 -9.20
C ILE A 41 -13.36 8.40 -8.70
N ALA A 42 -13.82 7.93 -7.54
CA ALA A 42 -14.91 8.57 -6.82
C ALA A 42 -14.36 9.80 -6.11
N ARG A 43 -14.79 10.98 -6.54
CA ARG A 43 -14.40 12.28 -5.97
C ARG A 43 -15.48 12.77 -5.04
N ARG A 44 -15.11 13.00 -3.79
CA ARG A 44 -15.83 13.87 -2.86
C ARG A 44 -15.20 15.25 -2.91
N ASP A 45 -15.95 16.26 -3.31
CA ASP A 45 -15.45 17.63 -3.30
C ASP A 45 -15.51 18.28 -1.91
N GLY A 46 -14.97 19.50 -1.82
CA GLY A 46 -14.92 20.26 -0.58
C GLY A 46 -16.29 20.63 0.01
N ALA A 47 -17.35 20.61 -0.78
CA ALA A 47 -18.74 20.79 -0.32
C ALA A 47 -19.41 19.45 0.05
N GLY A 48 -18.72 18.33 -0.17
CA GLY A 48 -19.22 16.99 0.06
C GLY A 48 -20.04 16.40 -1.10
N ALA A 49 -20.05 17.04 -2.26
CA ALA A 49 -20.71 16.50 -3.44
C ALA A 49 -19.86 15.38 -4.06
N TRP A 50 -20.55 14.35 -4.55
CA TRP A 50 -19.94 13.17 -5.15
C TRP A 50 -20.00 13.22 -6.67
N SER A 51 -18.91 12.82 -7.30
CA SER A 51 -18.81 12.62 -8.75
C SER A 51 -17.87 11.44 -9.04
N ASN A 52 -18.00 10.86 -10.23
CA ASN A 52 -17.05 9.86 -10.72
C ASN A 52 -16.25 10.44 -11.87
N ILE A 53 -14.94 10.29 -11.80
CA ILE A 53 -14.00 10.67 -12.86
C ILE A 53 -13.52 9.38 -13.52
N PRO A 54 -13.77 9.17 -14.82
CA PRO A 54 -13.27 7.98 -15.51
C PRO A 54 -11.76 8.07 -15.73
N VAL A 55 -11.07 6.93 -15.62
CA VAL A 55 -9.69 6.78 -16.09
C VAL A 55 -9.75 6.29 -17.53
N MET A 56 -9.11 7.02 -18.44
CA MET A 56 -9.35 6.91 -19.88
C MET A 56 -8.15 6.30 -20.61
N ASP A 57 -8.43 5.41 -21.55
CA ASP A 57 -7.51 4.91 -22.56
C ASP A 57 -7.98 5.38 -23.94
N GLY A 58 -7.49 6.56 -24.34
CA GLY A 58 -7.99 7.29 -25.50
C GLY A 58 -9.45 7.70 -25.34
N ALA A 59 -10.33 7.19 -26.21
CA ALA A 59 -11.75 7.54 -26.22
C ALA A 59 -12.62 6.66 -25.29
N LYS A 60 -12.04 5.64 -24.64
CA LYS A 60 -12.78 4.70 -23.79
C LYS A 60 -12.28 4.79 -22.36
N VAL A 61 -13.12 4.38 -21.42
CA VAL A 61 -12.68 4.13 -20.05
C VAL A 61 -11.78 2.89 -20.07
N ALA A 62 -10.65 2.94 -19.38
CA ALA A 62 -9.74 1.81 -19.24
C ALA A 62 -10.50 0.62 -18.64
N GLU A 63 -10.39 -0.55 -19.28
CA GLU A 63 -11.14 -1.75 -18.94
C GLU A 63 -10.24 -2.99 -19.03
N TYR A 64 -10.31 -3.85 -18.02
CA TYR A 64 -9.45 -5.02 -17.87
C TYR A 64 -10.23 -6.23 -17.37
N VAL A 65 -9.67 -7.42 -17.58
CA VAL A 65 -10.17 -8.67 -16.97
C VAL A 65 -9.94 -8.63 -15.46
N ASP A 66 -10.86 -9.17 -14.68
CA ASP A 66 -10.73 -9.24 -13.22
C ASP A 66 -9.59 -10.18 -12.78
N ASP A 67 -8.76 -9.69 -11.87
CA ASP A 67 -7.70 -10.44 -11.20
C ASP A 67 -7.72 -10.04 -9.73
N ASN A 68 -8.24 -10.95 -8.90
CA ASN A 68 -8.40 -10.74 -7.48
C ASN A 68 -7.03 -10.72 -6.80
N GLY A 69 -6.68 -9.57 -6.24
CA GLY A 69 -5.38 -9.31 -5.60
C GLY A 69 -4.47 -8.41 -6.43
N HIS A 70 -4.65 -8.29 -7.74
CA HIS A 70 -3.72 -7.53 -8.58
C HIS A 70 -4.33 -6.32 -9.28
N ASN A 71 -5.66 -6.16 -9.26
CA ASN A 71 -6.31 -5.14 -10.09
C ASN A 71 -6.87 -3.94 -9.35
N GLN A 72 -6.77 -3.87 -8.02
CA GLN A 72 -7.16 -2.64 -7.32
C GLN A 72 -6.24 -1.50 -7.79
N PRO A 73 -6.74 -0.27 -8.04
CA PRO A 73 -5.87 0.81 -8.50
C PRO A 73 -5.16 1.52 -7.33
N SER A 74 -3.99 2.10 -7.64
CA SER A 74 -3.31 3.06 -6.79
C SER A 74 -3.44 4.46 -7.38
N ILE A 75 -3.60 5.46 -6.53
CA ILE A 75 -3.72 6.87 -6.90
C ILE A 75 -2.79 7.74 -6.04
N ALA A 76 -2.24 8.79 -6.66
CA ALA A 76 -1.61 9.90 -5.97
C ALA A 76 -1.90 11.20 -6.70
N ARG A 77 -1.63 12.33 -6.03
CA ARG A 77 -1.72 13.67 -6.63
C ARG A 77 -0.40 14.42 -6.54
N ASP A 78 0.15 14.83 -7.68
CA ASP A 78 1.40 15.60 -7.70
C ASP A 78 1.23 17.05 -7.23
N GLY A 79 2.34 17.77 -7.05
CA GLY A 79 2.36 19.17 -6.62
C GLY A 79 1.69 20.14 -7.60
N SER A 80 1.58 19.75 -8.87
CA SER A 80 0.81 20.50 -9.88
C SER A 80 -0.69 20.21 -9.81
N GLY A 81 -1.09 19.27 -8.95
CA GLY A 81 -2.47 18.90 -8.67
C GLY A 81 -3.07 17.89 -9.64
N ARG A 82 -2.24 17.22 -10.45
CA ARG A 82 -2.65 16.18 -11.38
C ARG A 82 -2.79 14.85 -10.66
N PHE A 83 -3.80 14.07 -11.02
CA PHE A 83 -3.91 12.68 -10.61
C PHE A 83 -2.92 11.81 -11.38
N HIS A 84 -2.36 10.84 -10.68
CA HIS A 84 -1.56 9.75 -11.21
C HIS A 84 -2.21 8.46 -10.76
N VAL A 85 -2.61 7.60 -11.70
CA VAL A 85 -3.30 6.35 -11.43
C VAL A 85 -2.54 5.20 -12.07
N PHE A 86 -2.31 4.15 -11.28
CA PHE A 86 -1.75 2.89 -11.75
C PHE A 86 -2.80 1.80 -11.54
N ALA A 87 -3.09 1.01 -12.57
CA ALA A 87 -4.21 0.07 -12.51
C ALA A 87 -3.91 -1.27 -13.18
N SER A 88 -4.45 -2.35 -12.62
CA SER A 88 -4.56 -3.65 -13.27
C SER A 88 -3.26 -4.19 -13.85
N MET A 89 -2.22 -4.27 -12.99
CA MET A 89 -0.90 -4.75 -13.36
C MET A 89 -0.53 -6.02 -12.58
N HIS A 90 -0.49 -7.14 -13.30
CA HIS A 90 0.05 -8.41 -12.83
C HIS A 90 1.04 -8.94 -13.86
N ASP A 91 2.34 -8.74 -13.61
CA ASP A 91 3.39 -9.05 -14.59
C ASP A 91 3.06 -8.45 -15.98
N SER A 92 2.61 -7.19 -15.94
CA SER A 92 2.06 -6.46 -17.08
C SER A 92 3.00 -5.33 -17.50
N ALA A 93 2.87 -4.89 -18.75
CA ALA A 93 3.44 -3.60 -19.15
C ALA A 93 2.80 -2.46 -18.34
N TRP A 94 3.36 -1.25 -18.44
CA TRP A 94 2.85 -0.09 -17.71
C TRP A 94 1.40 0.23 -18.08
N HIS A 95 0.53 0.24 -17.07
CA HIS A 95 -0.80 0.81 -17.12
C HIS A 95 -0.83 2.03 -16.20
N TYR A 96 -0.26 3.12 -16.70
CA TYR A 96 -0.13 4.39 -15.98
C TYR A 96 -0.97 5.45 -16.68
N PHE A 97 -1.74 6.17 -15.86
CA PHE A 97 -2.64 7.22 -16.30
C PHE A 97 -2.37 8.49 -15.54
N ARG A 98 -2.41 9.63 -16.22
CA ARG A 98 -2.22 10.95 -15.62
C ARG A 98 -3.26 11.92 -16.13
N SER A 99 -3.80 12.78 -15.26
CA SER A 99 -4.62 13.90 -15.73
C SER A 99 -3.70 15.03 -16.22
N ASP A 100 -3.94 15.60 -17.39
CA ASP A 100 -3.16 16.75 -17.88
C ASP A 100 -3.57 18.09 -17.24
N THR A 101 -4.71 18.11 -16.55
CA THR A 101 -5.23 19.29 -15.84
C THR A 101 -5.69 18.91 -14.44
N VAL A 102 -5.69 19.88 -13.53
CA VAL A 102 -6.14 19.67 -12.14
C VAL A 102 -7.60 19.22 -12.13
N GLY A 103 -7.85 18.06 -11.52
CA GLY A 103 -9.19 17.50 -11.42
C GLY A 103 -9.75 16.91 -12.73
N GLY A 104 -8.97 16.91 -13.81
CA GLY A 104 -9.36 16.32 -15.09
C GLY A 104 -9.36 14.79 -15.05
N ALA A 105 -10.00 14.17 -16.05
CA ALA A 105 -9.95 12.72 -16.22
C ALA A 105 -8.53 12.27 -16.59
N PRO A 106 -7.92 11.31 -15.86
CA PRO A 106 -6.63 10.75 -16.24
C PRO A 106 -6.69 10.07 -17.61
N GLN A 107 -5.65 10.27 -18.42
CA GLN A 107 -5.46 9.63 -19.73
C GLN A 107 -4.27 8.67 -19.69
N ASN A 108 -4.21 7.73 -20.62
CA ASN A 108 -3.11 6.78 -20.72
C ASN A 108 -1.79 7.52 -21.03
N HIS A 109 -0.85 7.41 -20.09
CA HIS A 109 0.50 7.96 -20.16
C HIS A 109 1.56 6.88 -19.99
N ALA A 110 1.25 5.60 -20.29
CA ALA A 110 2.18 4.49 -20.13
C ALA A 110 3.55 4.71 -20.79
N ALA A 111 3.57 5.43 -21.92
CA ALA A 111 4.81 5.79 -22.64
C ALA A 111 5.73 6.75 -21.86
N ASP A 112 5.22 7.46 -20.85
CA ASP A 112 6.01 8.36 -20.00
C ASP A 112 6.84 7.59 -18.95
N MET A 113 6.53 6.31 -18.72
CA MET A 113 7.27 5.49 -17.75
C MET A 113 8.65 5.10 -18.30
N PRO A 114 9.70 5.07 -17.48
CA PRO A 114 11.00 4.55 -17.88
C PRO A 114 10.93 3.03 -18.10
N ASP A 115 11.87 2.52 -18.90
CA ASP A 115 11.98 1.10 -19.25
C ASP A 115 10.64 0.47 -19.66
N GLN A 116 10.28 0.69 -20.93
CA GLN A 116 9.08 0.12 -21.54
C GLN A 116 9.12 -1.42 -21.66
N THR A 117 10.26 -2.06 -21.35
CA THR A 117 10.39 -3.51 -21.34
C THR A 117 10.12 -4.12 -19.96
N MET A 118 10.17 -3.30 -18.90
CA MET A 118 9.87 -3.74 -17.55
C MET A 118 8.39 -4.11 -17.45
N LYS A 119 8.13 -5.34 -16.99
CA LYS A 119 6.80 -5.70 -16.52
C LYS A 119 6.74 -5.57 -15.02
N VAL A 120 5.59 -5.15 -14.50
CA VAL A 120 5.45 -4.78 -13.09
C VAL A 120 4.22 -5.37 -12.44
N THR A 121 4.25 -5.42 -11.11
CA THR A 121 3.11 -5.73 -10.24
C THR A 121 3.16 -4.80 -9.03
N TYR A 122 2.00 -4.51 -8.44
CA TYR A 122 1.87 -3.84 -7.12
C TYR A 122 2.52 -2.44 -7.06
N PRO A 123 2.06 -1.48 -7.88
CA PRO A 123 2.45 -0.08 -7.76
C PRO A 123 1.95 0.50 -6.44
N VAL A 124 2.87 0.80 -5.53
CA VAL A 124 2.62 1.55 -4.31
C VAL A 124 3.16 2.95 -4.53
N VAL A 125 2.29 3.97 -4.47
CA VAL A 125 2.65 5.34 -4.79
C VAL A 125 2.33 6.26 -3.62
N THR A 126 3.18 7.26 -3.40
CA THR A 126 2.94 8.31 -2.41
C THR A 126 3.42 9.67 -2.92
N THR A 127 2.81 10.73 -2.40
CA THR A 127 3.14 12.12 -2.72
C THR A 127 4.17 12.65 -1.72
N ALA A 128 5.27 13.19 -2.23
CA ALA A 128 6.28 13.84 -1.41
C ALA A 128 5.88 15.27 -1.03
N PRO A 129 6.40 15.85 0.08
CA PRO A 129 6.08 17.22 0.49
C PRO A 129 6.40 18.30 -0.56
N ASN A 130 7.36 18.05 -1.44
CA ASN A 130 7.72 18.95 -2.55
C ASN A 130 6.82 18.78 -3.79
N GLY A 131 5.85 17.87 -3.75
CA GLY A 131 4.94 17.57 -4.85
C GLY A 131 5.44 16.54 -5.87
N ASP A 132 6.64 16.00 -5.69
CA ASP A 132 7.06 14.82 -6.46
C ASP A 132 6.27 13.59 -6.05
N LEU A 133 6.30 12.54 -6.88
CA LEU A 133 5.73 11.24 -6.51
C LEU A 133 6.82 10.19 -6.44
N TYR A 134 6.65 9.24 -5.54
CA TYR A 134 7.53 8.09 -5.40
C TYR A 134 6.71 6.82 -5.56
N LEU A 135 7.23 5.90 -6.38
CA LEU A 135 6.56 4.68 -6.76
C LEU A 135 7.47 3.49 -6.48
N LEU A 136 6.99 2.55 -5.68
CA LEU A 136 7.61 1.24 -5.49
C LEU A 136 6.82 0.20 -6.26
N VAL A 137 7.52 -0.60 -7.07
CA VAL A 137 6.94 -1.72 -7.82
C VAL A 137 7.73 -3.00 -7.60
N ARG A 138 7.06 -4.13 -7.79
CA ARG A 138 7.73 -5.41 -8.04
C ARG A 138 7.97 -5.56 -9.54
N SER A 139 9.23 -5.54 -9.97
CA SER A 139 9.57 -5.90 -11.34
C SER A 139 9.38 -7.39 -11.58
N SER A 140 9.03 -7.76 -12.81
CA SER A 140 8.86 -9.14 -13.21
C SER A 140 10.16 -9.95 -13.23
N GLN A 141 10.01 -11.21 -13.60
CA GLN A 141 11.04 -12.25 -13.55
C GLN A 141 12.32 -11.85 -14.27
N ASP A 142 13.40 -11.79 -13.49
CA ASP A 142 14.75 -11.91 -14.00
C ASP A 142 15.03 -13.39 -14.33
N ALA A 143 15.69 -13.68 -15.45
CA ALA A 143 16.10 -15.03 -15.86
C ALA A 143 16.93 -15.76 -14.79
N ALA A 144 17.53 -15.01 -13.86
CA ALA A 144 18.26 -15.52 -12.71
C ALA A 144 17.36 -16.06 -11.58
N GLY A 145 16.03 -15.96 -11.64
CA GLY A 145 15.13 -16.50 -10.61
C GLY A 145 14.89 -15.55 -9.44
N LYS A 146 14.64 -14.27 -9.73
CA LYS A 146 14.30 -13.24 -8.73
C LYS A 146 13.25 -12.27 -9.26
N ARG A 147 12.53 -11.60 -8.35
CA ARG A 147 11.68 -10.43 -8.64
C ARG A 147 12.08 -9.27 -7.74
N ASN A 148 12.47 -8.15 -8.32
CA ASN A 148 13.10 -7.06 -7.59
C ASN A 148 12.09 -6.03 -7.12
N GLY A 149 12.42 -5.30 -6.05
CA GLY A 149 11.78 -4.04 -5.68
C GLY A 149 12.47 -2.89 -6.39
N VAL A 150 11.74 -2.11 -7.17
CA VAL A 150 12.27 -0.98 -7.93
C VAL A 150 11.59 0.31 -7.48
N LEU A 151 12.39 1.30 -7.10
CA LEU A 151 11.92 2.62 -6.69
C LEU A 151 12.07 3.60 -7.86
N LEU A 152 11.00 4.32 -8.16
CA LEU A 152 10.91 5.34 -9.21
C LEU A 152 10.44 6.67 -8.61
N ARG A 153 10.76 7.76 -9.30
CA ARG A 153 10.34 9.12 -8.95
C ARG A 153 9.74 9.84 -10.15
N TRP A 154 8.61 10.50 -9.91
CA TRP A 154 8.08 11.56 -10.75
C TRP A 154 8.70 12.87 -10.28
N ASP A 155 9.48 13.51 -11.14
CA ASP A 155 9.88 14.88 -10.92
C ASP A 155 8.74 15.79 -11.39
N ASN A 156 8.05 16.44 -10.45
CA ASN A 156 6.87 17.24 -10.76
C ASN A 156 7.22 18.47 -11.60
N ALA A 157 8.38 19.09 -11.36
CA ALA A 157 8.83 20.27 -12.08
C ALA A 157 9.18 19.93 -13.54
N ALA A 158 9.87 18.81 -13.76
CA ALA A 158 10.23 18.35 -15.10
C ALA A 158 9.08 17.61 -15.80
N SER A 159 8.07 17.15 -15.05
CA SER A 159 7.01 16.27 -15.53
C SER A 159 7.55 15.00 -16.20
N THR A 160 8.48 14.32 -15.53
CA THR A 160 9.10 13.08 -16.04
C THR A 160 9.27 12.03 -14.94
N TRP A 161 9.04 10.77 -15.28
CA TRP A 161 9.42 9.64 -14.44
C TRP A 161 10.88 9.23 -14.67
N SER A 162 11.54 8.81 -13.59
CA SER A 162 12.89 8.23 -13.64
C SER A 162 13.02 7.11 -12.60
N GLN A 163 13.88 6.12 -12.87
CA GLN A 163 14.22 5.10 -11.88
C GLN A 163 15.28 5.66 -10.92
N ILE A 164 15.05 5.51 -9.62
CA ILE A 164 16.04 5.84 -8.58
C ILE A 164 17.00 4.66 -8.42
N ALA A 165 16.47 3.48 -8.08
CA ALA A 165 17.28 2.30 -7.81
C ALA A 165 16.45 1.01 -7.84
N VAL A 166 17.13 -0.11 -8.08
CA VAL A 166 16.66 -1.40 -7.58
C VAL A 166 16.99 -1.45 -6.09
N ILE A 167 15.98 -1.34 -5.22
CA ILE A 167 16.19 -1.18 -3.78
C ILE A 167 16.37 -2.51 -3.05
N ALA A 168 15.80 -3.59 -3.58
CA ALA A 168 15.81 -4.91 -2.95
C ALA A 168 15.85 -6.00 -4.03
N SER A 169 16.77 -6.95 -3.86
CA SER A 169 16.96 -8.08 -4.81
C SER A 169 17.67 -9.22 -4.10
N THR A 170 17.11 -10.42 -4.16
CA THR A 170 17.78 -11.65 -3.69
C THR A 170 17.40 -12.82 -4.58
N LEU A 171 18.36 -13.70 -4.86
CA LEU A 171 18.14 -14.92 -5.62
C LEU A 171 17.06 -15.79 -4.97
N ASN A 172 16.20 -16.42 -5.77
CA ASN A 172 15.08 -17.26 -5.34
C ASN A 172 14.06 -16.52 -4.46
N ARG A 173 14.02 -15.20 -4.52
CA ARG A 173 13.06 -14.37 -3.78
C ARG A 173 12.30 -13.43 -4.68
N SER A 174 11.11 -13.08 -4.22
CA SER A 174 10.28 -12.04 -4.81
C SER A 174 9.97 -10.98 -3.79
N VAL A 175 10.27 -9.72 -4.11
CA VAL A 175 9.91 -8.57 -3.29
C VAL A 175 8.41 -8.30 -3.41
N TYR A 176 7.75 -7.99 -2.31
CA TYR A 176 6.36 -7.51 -2.28
C TYR A 176 6.37 -6.10 -1.70
N PRO A 177 6.07 -5.06 -2.51
CA PRO A 177 5.85 -3.71 -2.00
C PRO A 177 4.67 -3.69 -1.03
N ASP A 178 4.83 -3.00 0.11
CA ASP A 178 3.76 -2.84 1.09
C ASP A 178 3.29 -1.39 1.19
N ASP A 179 4.21 -0.47 1.46
CA ASP A 179 3.86 0.93 1.69
C ASP A 179 5.04 1.91 1.60
N LEU A 180 4.70 3.19 1.46
CA LEU A 180 5.61 4.33 1.37
C LEU A 180 5.05 5.52 2.17
N ALA A 181 5.86 6.12 3.06
CA ALA A 181 5.48 7.37 3.72
C ALA A 181 6.65 8.35 3.83
N PHE A 182 6.35 9.63 3.73
CA PHE A 182 7.32 10.70 3.96
C PHE A 182 7.28 11.17 5.41
N ASP A 183 8.46 11.46 5.95
CA ASP A 183 8.60 12.17 7.23
C ASP A 183 8.74 13.68 7.06
N ALA A 184 8.75 14.41 8.18
CA ALA A 184 8.82 15.86 8.17
C ALA A 184 10.17 16.41 7.66
N ASN A 185 11.21 15.57 7.57
CA ASN A 185 12.50 15.94 6.98
C ASN A 185 12.51 15.75 5.45
N GLY A 186 11.45 15.17 4.88
CA GLY A 186 11.39 14.81 3.47
C GLY A 186 12.14 13.52 3.15
N ASP A 187 12.43 12.68 4.16
CA ASP A 187 12.94 11.33 3.93
C ASP A 187 11.77 10.37 3.66
N LEU A 188 11.98 9.45 2.72
CA LEU A 188 11.03 8.42 2.35
C LEU A 188 11.29 7.14 3.16
N HIS A 189 10.26 6.69 3.88
CA HIS A 189 10.21 5.42 4.59
C HIS A 189 9.59 4.38 3.66
N ILE A 190 10.24 3.22 3.52
CA ILE A 190 9.93 2.20 2.51
C ILE A 190 9.74 0.86 3.21
N LEU A 191 8.61 0.20 2.94
CA LEU A 191 8.29 -1.11 3.50
C LEU A 191 8.04 -2.14 2.40
N PHE A 192 8.58 -3.34 2.61
CA PHE A 192 8.41 -4.45 1.69
C PHE A 192 8.63 -5.80 2.39
N GLU A 193 8.10 -6.85 1.80
CA GLU A 193 8.25 -8.23 2.24
C GLU A 193 8.96 -9.10 1.20
N TRP A 194 9.31 -10.32 1.58
CA TRP A 194 9.89 -11.33 0.70
C TRP A 194 9.03 -12.57 0.62
N ALA A 195 8.87 -13.13 -0.58
CA ALA A 195 8.29 -14.46 -0.78
C ALA A 195 9.25 -15.38 -1.51
N TYR A 196 8.95 -16.69 -1.49
CA TYR A 196 9.62 -17.64 -2.37
C TYR A 196 9.36 -17.28 -3.85
N PHE A 197 10.35 -17.44 -4.72
CA PHE A 197 10.23 -17.17 -6.15
C PHE A 197 9.41 -18.23 -6.90
N ALA A 198 8.52 -17.91 -7.83
CA ALA A 198 8.26 -16.59 -8.42
C ALA A 198 7.22 -15.76 -7.67
N ALA A 199 6.45 -16.37 -6.78
CA ALA A 199 5.47 -15.74 -5.91
C ALA A 199 4.99 -16.75 -4.85
N SER A 200 4.53 -16.24 -3.71
CA SER A 200 3.75 -17.00 -2.73
C SER A 200 2.81 -16.04 -1.97
N PRO A 201 1.58 -16.43 -1.63
CA PRO A 201 0.67 -15.63 -0.82
C PRO A 201 1.11 -15.45 0.64
N LEU A 202 2.02 -16.30 1.12
CA LEU A 202 2.68 -16.13 2.41
C LEU A 202 4.04 -15.48 2.19
N ARG A 203 4.30 -14.42 2.95
CA ARG A 203 5.54 -13.66 2.86
C ARG A 203 6.26 -13.73 4.19
N HIS A 204 7.49 -13.23 4.19
CA HIS A 204 8.44 -13.40 5.27
C HIS A 204 9.35 -12.18 5.35
N GLN A 205 10.00 -12.02 6.50
CA GLN A 205 11.05 -11.02 6.69
C GLN A 205 10.58 -9.60 6.32
N LEU A 206 9.52 -9.11 6.96
CA LEU A 206 9.06 -7.72 6.78
C LEU A 206 10.27 -6.79 6.94
N SER A 207 10.54 -5.99 5.92
CA SER A 207 11.81 -5.28 5.75
C SER A 207 11.56 -3.79 5.54
N TYR A 208 12.45 -2.99 6.11
CA TYR A 208 12.40 -1.55 6.08
C TYR A 208 13.64 -0.95 5.43
N LEU A 209 13.46 0.17 4.73
CA LEU A 209 14.52 1.09 4.31
C LEU A 209 14.07 2.53 4.48
N LYS A 210 15.02 3.43 4.74
CA LYS A 210 14.84 4.87 4.56
C LYS A 210 15.64 5.33 3.35
N TYR A 211 15.06 6.17 2.50
CA TYR A 211 15.73 6.87 1.42
C TYR A 211 15.68 8.37 1.66
N SER A 212 16.83 9.03 1.57
CA SER A 212 16.96 10.48 1.71
C SER A 212 17.21 11.12 0.35
N PRO A 213 16.21 11.76 -0.28
CA PRO A 213 16.38 12.41 -1.59
C PRO A 213 17.46 13.50 -1.59
N SER A 214 17.62 14.21 -0.47
CA SER A 214 18.59 15.32 -0.32
C SER A 214 20.05 14.88 -0.41
N THR A 215 20.35 13.62 -0.07
CA THR A 215 21.70 13.04 -0.09
C THR A 215 21.82 11.86 -1.06
N ASN A 216 20.71 11.45 -1.68
CA ASN A 216 20.58 10.26 -2.50
C ASN A 216 21.15 8.99 -1.82
N ALA A 217 20.85 8.82 -0.53
CA ALA A 217 21.37 7.74 0.29
C ALA A 217 20.27 6.88 0.90
N PHE A 218 20.58 5.62 1.17
CA PHE A 218 19.70 4.68 1.87
C PHE A 218 20.25 4.36 3.26
N SER A 219 19.36 4.18 4.23
CA SER A 219 19.72 3.75 5.59
C SER A 219 18.70 2.79 6.18
N LYS A 220 19.10 2.12 7.26
CA LYS A 220 18.19 1.43 8.19
C LYS A 220 17.41 2.44 9.05
N ALA A 221 16.46 1.96 9.85
CA ALA A 221 15.67 2.80 10.76
C ALA A 221 16.52 3.44 11.87
N ASP A 222 17.70 2.89 12.15
CA ASP A 222 18.66 3.40 13.13
C ASP A 222 19.68 4.38 12.54
N GLY A 223 19.55 4.70 11.25
CA GLY A 223 20.45 5.60 10.53
C GLY A 223 21.70 4.93 9.98
N THR A 224 21.92 3.62 10.22
CA THR A 224 23.03 2.88 9.60
C THR A 224 22.91 2.94 8.08
N PRO A 225 23.91 3.48 7.35
CA PRO A 225 23.87 3.52 5.89
C PRO A 225 23.84 2.11 5.29
N VAL A 226 23.12 1.94 4.19
CA VAL A 226 23.07 0.68 3.43
C VAL A 226 23.23 0.93 1.94
N SER A 227 23.87 -0.02 1.26
CA SER A 227 23.93 -0.04 -0.20
C SER A 227 22.76 -0.85 -0.75
N VAL A 228 22.10 -0.32 -1.79
CA VAL A 228 21.05 -1.02 -2.52
C VAL A 228 21.60 -1.68 -3.79
N PRO A 229 21.02 -2.82 -4.25
CA PRO A 229 19.88 -3.51 -3.64
C PRO A 229 20.24 -4.22 -2.34
N VAL A 230 19.36 -4.13 -1.34
CA VAL A 230 19.49 -4.93 -0.12
C VAL A 230 19.05 -6.38 -0.36
N SER A 231 19.55 -7.26 0.50
CA SER A 231 19.22 -8.70 0.55
C SER A 231 18.58 -9.06 1.89
N LEU A 232 18.23 -10.34 2.05
CA LEU A 232 17.72 -10.90 3.32
C LEU A 232 18.66 -10.69 4.52
N THR A 233 19.95 -10.38 4.30
CA THR A 233 20.93 -10.17 5.37
C THR A 233 21.38 -8.72 5.52
N THR A 234 21.11 -7.85 4.53
CA THR A 234 21.50 -6.44 4.58
C THR A 234 20.34 -5.48 4.81
N ALA A 235 19.11 -5.91 4.53
CA ALA A 235 17.90 -5.15 4.87
C ALA A 235 17.75 -4.94 6.40
N ASP A 236 17.01 -3.91 6.79
CA ASP A 236 16.56 -3.76 8.17
C ASP A 236 15.32 -4.63 8.38
N ILE A 237 15.46 -5.75 9.10
CA ILE A 237 14.39 -6.73 9.28
C ILE A 237 13.52 -6.33 10.47
N VAL A 238 12.28 -5.94 10.18
CA VAL A 238 11.23 -5.59 11.16
C VAL A 238 10.70 -6.85 11.84
N GLN A 239 10.23 -7.82 11.05
CA GLN A 239 9.74 -9.12 11.53
C GLN A 239 10.68 -10.21 11.02
N PRO A 240 11.57 -10.77 11.87
CA PRO A 240 12.41 -11.89 11.47
C PRO A 240 11.58 -13.18 11.33
N MET A 241 12.18 -14.17 10.68
CA MET A 241 11.58 -15.50 10.58
C MET A 241 11.52 -16.17 11.96
N ALA A 242 10.40 -16.83 12.25
CA ALA A 242 10.30 -17.76 13.37
C ALA A 242 11.06 -19.07 13.10
N PRO A 243 11.40 -19.87 14.13
CA PRO A 243 12.20 -21.10 13.99
C PRO A 243 11.73 -22.12 12.94
N THR A 244 10.42 -22.32 12.80
CA THR A 244 9.78 -23.24 11.84
C THR A 244 9.27 -22.55 10.58
N GLU A 245 9.44 -21.23 10.49
CA GLU A 245 9.08 -20.47 9.30
C GLU A 245 9.99 -20.84 8.14
N ALA A 246 9.40 -21.01 6.96
CA ALA A 246 10.12 -21.39 5.77
C ALA A 246 9.53 -20.70 4.54
N TYR A 247 10.41 -20.32 3.62
CA TYR A 247 9.99 -19.89 2.31
C TYR A 247 9.41 -21.07 1.53
N VAL A 248 8.09 -21.06 1.29
CA VAL A 248 7.39 -22.11 0.54
C VAL A 248 6.88 -21.56 -0.79
N GLN A 249 7.20 -22.25 -1.88
CA GLN A 249 6.59 -21.98 -3.18
C GLN A 249 5.15 -22.51 -3.20
N SER A 250 4.18 -21.63 -3.38
CA SER A 250 2.77 -22.03 -3.44
C SER A 250 1.92 -21.05 -4.23
N GLY A 251 0.91 -21.55 -4.95
CA GLY A 251 -0.11 -20.73 -5.61
C GLY A 251 -1.28 -20.37 -4.69
N SER A 252 -1.42 -21.05 -3.55
CA SER A 252 -2.39 -20.78 -2.50
C SER A 252 -1.69 -20.55 -1.17
N ASP A 253 -2.40 -20.16 -0.11
CA ASP A 253 -1.80 -20.07 1.22
C ASP A 253 -1.22 -21.43 1.65
N PRO A 254 0.10 -21.55 1.84
CA PRO A 254 0.74 -22.81 2.25
C PRO A 254 0.53 -23.14 3.74
N GLY A 255 -0.09 -22.25 4.53
CA GLY A 255 -0.13 -22.37 5.98
C GLY A 255 1.21 -22.05 6.65
N GLY A 256 1.29 -22.22 7.96
CA GLY A 256 2.51 -21.94 8.74
C GLY A 256 2.76 -20.45 9.01
N PRO A 257 3.77 -20.11 9.81
CA PRO A 257 4.02 -18.74 10.21
C PRO A 257 4.47 -17.86 9.04
N GLY A 258 4.19 -16.57 9.13
CA GLY A 258 4.62 -15.60 8.13
C GLY A 258 3.82 -14.31 8.15
N VAL A 259 4.31 -13.36 7.37
CA VAL A 259 3.74 -12.02 7.22
C VAL A 259 2.75 -12.00 6.05
N GLN A 260 1.72 -11.18 6.17
CA GLN A 260 0.82 -10.88 5.06
C GLN A 260 0.26 -9.46 5.14
N SER A 261 0.86 -8.58 4.35
CA SER A 261 0.48 -7.17 4.21
C SER A 261 0.87 -6.33 5.42
N ALA A 262 1.41 -5.16 5.09
CA ALA A 262 1.75 -4.14 6.05
C ALA A 262 1.45 -2.73 5.51
N LYS A 263 1.40 -1.77 6.44
CA LYS A 263 1.27 -0.33 6.20
C LYS A 263 2.13 0.42 7.18
N LEU A 264 2.57 1.62 6.81
CA LEU A 264 3.49 2.41 7.61
C LEU A 264 3.04 3.87 7.71
N THR A 265 3.27 4.43 8.88
CA THR A 265 3.21 5.86 9.12
C THR A 265 4.46 6.27 9.88
N VAL A 266 4.60 7.56 10.18
CA VAL A 266 5.74 8.11 10.91
C VAL A 266 5.25 8.91 12.11
N ASP A 267 5.92 8.75 13.24
CA ASP A 267 5.62 9.52 14.44
C ASP A 267 6.12 10.96 14.34
N SER A 268 5.75 11.79 15.32
CA SER A 268 6.17 13.20 15.40
C SER A 268 7.69 13.39 15.56
N ALA A 269 8.46 12.32 15.75
CA ALA A 269 9.91 12.30 15.84
C ALA A 269 10.55 11.63 14.60
N ASN A 270 9.81 11.50 13.50
CA ASN A 270 10.24 10.89 12.24
C ASN A 270 10.68 9.42 12.38
N LYS A 271 10.15 8.69 13.36
CA LYS A 271 10.37 7.24 13.50
C LYS A 271 9.23 6.47 12.84
N PRO A 272 9.53 5.36 12.15
CA PRO A 272 8.51 4.53 11.53
C PRO A 272 7.64 3.84 12.59
N VAL A 273 6.34 3.82 12.31
CA VAL A 273 5.31 3.04 13.01
C VAL A 273 4.61 2.17 11.98
N ILE A 274 4.70 0.85 12.14
CA ILE A 274 4.27 -0.11 11.13
C ILE A 274 3.14 -0.96 11.71
N ALA A 275 2.05 -1.12 10.97
CA ALA A 275 1.04 -2.12 11.23
C ALA A 275 1.15 -3.24 10.20
N TYR A 276 1.13 -4.49 10.64
CA TYR A 276 1.24 -5.64 9.76
C TYR A 276 0.48 -6.82 10.30
N ARG A 277 0.19 -7.81 9.43
CA ARG A 277 -0.37 -9.08 9.90
C ARG A 277 0.69 -10.15 9.93
N TYR A 278 0.63 -10.96 10.98
CA TYR A 278 1.55 -12.08 11.16
C TYR A 278 0.80 -13.28 11.73
N ARG A 279 1.01 -14.44 11.10
CA ARG A 279 0.58 -15.73 11.62
C ARG A 279 1.74 -16.32 12.40
N GLU A 280 1.51 -16.63 13.67
CA GLU A 280 2.53 -17.20 14.56
C GLU A 280 2.71 -18.70 14.36
N GLU A 281 3.79 -19.26 14.92
CA GLU A 281 4.00 -20.70 14.95
C GLU A 281 2.84 -21.40 15.66
N GLY A 282 2.30 -22.44 15.04
CA GLY A 282 1.16 -23.18 15.57
C GLY A 282 -0.19 -22.44 15.45
N SER A 283 -0.22 -21.18 15.01
CA SER A 283 -1.47 -20.47 14.76
C SER A 283 -2.05 -20.82 13.40
N THR A 284 -3.37 -20.97 13.34
CA THR A 284 -4.12 -21.04 12.08
C THR A 284 -4.60 -19.66 11.61
N THR A 285 -4.43 -18.63 12.45
CA THR A 285 -4.94 -17.29 12.20
C THR A 285 -3.85 -16.23 12.17
N PHE A 286 -4.06 -15.20 11.36
CA PHE A 286 -3.22 -14.01 11.35
C PHE A 286 -3.64 -13.04 12.45
N SER A 287 -2.70 -12.70 13.31
CA SER A 287 -2.80 -11.60 14.25
C SER A 287 -2.46 -10.26 13.58
N VAL A 288 -2.95 -9.17 14.14
CA VAL A 288 -2.54 -7.80 13.84
C VAL A 288 -1.43 -7.42 14.79
N LYS A 289 -0.34 -6.87 14.25
CA LYS A 289 0.84 -6.45 14.99
C LYS A 289 1.14 -4.97 14.74
N GLN A 290 1.75 -4.33 15.72
CA GLN A 290 2.44 -3.04 15.59
C GLN A 290 3.94 -3.27 15.77
N ALA A 291 4.75 -2.66 14.89
CA ALA A 291 6.18 -2.51 15.09
C ALA A 291 6.57 -1.04 15.23
N THR A 292 7.38 -0.72 16.23
CA THR A 292 7.99 0.60 16.43
C THR A 292 9.50 0.46 16.61
N ARG A 293 10.27 1.49 16.24
CA ARG A 293 11.72 1.48 16.47
C ARG A 293 12.02 1.86 17.92
N GLY A 294 12.53 0.91 18.70
CA GLY A 294 13.07 1.11 20.05
C GLY A 294 14.46 1.75 20.05
N ALA A 295 15.29 1.53 21.07
CA ALA A 295 16.68 1.99 21.07
C ALA A 295 17.62 0.99 20.36
N THR A 296 17.44 -0.30 20.64
CA THR A 296 18.33 -1.39 20.20
C THR A 296 17.75 -2.25 19.07
N GLY A 297 16.52 -2.01 18.64
CA GLY A 297 15.86 -2.81 17.60
C GLY A 297 14.38 -2.48 17.46
N TRP A 298 13.66 -3.32 16.72
CA TRP A 298 12.22 -3.23 16.56
C TRP A 298 11.48 -3.80 17.78
N ASN A 299 10.52 -3.03 18.29
CA ASN A 299 9.59 -3.46 19.33
C ASN A 299 8.32 -3.96 18.64
N LEU A 300 7.98 -5.22 18.82
CA LEU A 300 6.82 -5.87 18.18
C LEU A 300 5.73 -6.11 19.23
N GLN A 301 4.51 -5.69 18.95
CA GLN A 301 3.36 -5.82 19.85
C GLN A 301 2.16 -6.43 19.13
N THR A 302 1.43 -7.30 19.83
CA THR A 302 0.13 -7.78 19.35
C THR A 302 -0.93 -6.71 19.59
N VAL A 303 -1.63 -6.33 18.52
CA VAL A 303 -2.79 -5.42 18.56
C VAL A 303 -4.09 -6.22 18.68
N TYR A 304 -4.18 -7.34 17.95
CA TYR A 304 -5.35 -8.21 17.91
C TYR A 304 -4.97 -9.63 17.48
N ASP A 305 -5.45 -10.64 18.20
CA ASP A 305 -5.21 -12.07 17.90
C ASP A 305 -6.42 -12.98 18.24
N ALA A 306 -7.59 -12.40 18.53
CA ALA A 306 -8.74 -13.17 18.99
C ALA A 306 -9.44 -13.99 17.88
N SER A 307 -9.24 -13.64 16.61
CA SER A 307 -9.84 -14.35 15.47
C SER A 307 -9.08 -14.13 14.17
N GLU A 308 -9.43 -14.88 13.13
CA GLU A 308 -8.88 -14.65 11.79
C GLU A 308 -9.19 -13.24 11.27
N THR A 309 -8.17 -12.63 10.69
CA THR A 309 -8.22 -11.32 10.05
C THR A 309 -8.18 -11.44 8.53
N THR A 310 -8.39 -10.37 7.79
CA THR A 310 -8.14 -10.33 6.34
C THR A 310 -6.90 -9.48 6.07
N ALA A 311 -6.32 -9.54 4.87
CA ALA A 311 -5.20 -8.69 4.44
C ALA A 311 -5.50 -7.16 4.40
N ALA A 312 -6.60 -6.72 4.99
CA ALA A 312 -6.94 -5.32 5.18
C ALA A 312 -6.28 -4.80 6.44
N ILE A 313 -5.28 -3.93 6.28
CA ILE A 313 -4.56 -3.29 7.37
C ILE A 313 -4.19 -1.87 6.98
N ASP A 314 -4.21 -0.96 7.93
CA ASP A 314 -3.67 0.40 7.76
C ASP A 314 -3.21 1.00 9.09
N VAL A 315 -2.47 2.11 9.05
CA VAL A 315 -1.98 2.80 10.23
C VAL A 315 -1.90 4.31 10.01
N THR A 316 -2.31 5.07 11.02
CA THR A 316 -2.14 6.53 11.04
C THR A 316 -1.52 6.99 12.34
N TRP A 317 -0.91 8.18 12.31
CA TRP A 317 -0.39 8.84 13.50
C TRP A 317 -1.20 10.11 13.82
N THR A 318 -1.79 10.17 15.01
CA THR A 318 -2.64 11.30 15.43
C THR A 318 -1.87 12.57 15.81
N GLY A 319 -0.54 12.48 15.90
CA GLY A 319 0.33 13.47 16.54
C GLY A 319 0.77 13.07 17.94
N ALA A 320 0.02 12.17 18.60
CA ALA A 320 0.30 11.68 19.94
C ALA A 320 0.40 10.15 20.04
N GLN A 321 -0.40 9.43 19.26
CA GLN A 321 -0.46 7.96 19.25
C GLN A 321 -0.79 7.42 17.86
N SER A 322 -0.46 6.15 17.64
CA SER A 322 -0.87 5.42 16.45
C SER A 322 -2.32 4.97 16.55
N ARG A 323 -2.95 4.79 15.38
CA ARG A 323 -4.22 4.08 15.22
C ARG A 323 -4.00 3.00 14.18
N VAL A 324 -4.27 1.75 14.54
CA VAL A 324 -4.14 0.58 13.67
C VAL A 324 -5.52 0.17 13.17
N TYR A 325 -5.69 0.11 11.86
CA TYR A 325 -6.94 -0.27 11.21
C TYR A 325 -6.81 -1.69 10.68
N TYR A 326 -7.83 -2.52 10.87
CA TYR A 326 -7.82 -3.89 10.37
C TYR A 326 -9.24 -4.41 10.11
N ALA A 327 -9.34 -5.54 9.40
CA ALA A 327 -10.59 -6.27 9.29
C ALA A 327 -10.52 -7.73 9.75
N THR A 328 -11.58 -8.23 10.38
CA THR A 328 -11.78 -9.65 10.70
C THR A 328 -12.42 -10.40 9.54
N ALA A 329 -12.13 -11.69 9.40
CA ALA A 329 -12.67 -12.51 8.31
C ALA A 329 -14.17 -12.83 8.48
N ALA A 330 -14.68 -12.76 9.71
CA ALA A 330 -16.06 -13.05 10.06
C ALA A 330 -16.54 -12.13 11.20
N GLY A 331 -17.85 -12.20 11.49
CA GLY A 331 -18.52 -11.33 12.45
C GLY A 331 -19.49 -10.35 11.78
N THR A 332 -20.37 -9.77 12.60
CA THR A 332 -21.31 -8.70 12.20
C THR A 332 -20.56 -7.42 11.88
N ASP A 333 -19.69 -7.01 12.79
CA ASP A 333 -18.76 -5.91 12.63
C ASP A 333 -17.44 -6.50 12.19
N ARG A 334 -16.88 -5.99 11.08
CA ARG A 334 -15.68 -6.56 10.49
C ARG A 334 -14.50 -5.63 10.45
N ALA A 335 -14.70 -4.31 10.34
CA ALA A 335 -13.59 -3.37 10.29
C ALA A 335 -13.48 -2.60 11.61
N PHE A 336 -12.24 -2.49 12.10
CA PHE A 336 -11.95 -1.95 13.42
C PHE A 336 -10.79 -0.96 13.34
N MET A 337 -10.84 0.05 14.21
CA MET A 337 -9.71 0.86 14.60
C MET A 337 -9.30 0.44 16.00
N ALA A 338 -8.01 0.16 16.17
CA ALA A 338 -7.38 -0.07 17.46
C ALA A 338 -6.47 1.11 17.81
N ALA A 339 -6.60 1.59 19.05
CA ALA A 339 -5.72 2.60 19.62
C ALA A 339 -5.20 2.13 20.98
N GLU A 340 -3.96 2.50 21.30
CA GLU A 340 -3.35 2.20 22.59
C GLU A 340 -4.21 2.79 23.74
N SER A 341 -4.43 1.98 24.77
CA SER A 341 -5.19 2.35 25.96
C SER A 341 -4.57 1.66 27.18
N GLY A 342 -3.93 2.45 28.05
CA GLY A 342 -3.17 1.93 29.18
C GLY A 342 -2.01 1.05 28.70
N THR A 343 -2.04 -0.23 29.06
CA THR A 343 -1.03 -1.23 28.64
C THR A 343 -1.49 -2.12 27.49
N GLY A 344 -2.65 -1.83 26.87
CA GLY A 344 -3.24 -2.67 25.82
C GLY A 344 -3.85 -1.86 24.69
N TRP A 345 -4.80 -2.48 23.98
CA TRP A 345 -5.45 -1.91 22.81
C TRP A 345 -6.96 -1.85 23.01
N SER A 346 -7.54 -0.69 22.73
CA SER A 346 -8.99 -0.50 22.66
C SER A 346 -9.44 -0.55 21.21
N GLN A 347 -10.52 -1.28 20.92
CA GLN A 347 -11.02 -1.51 19.57
C GLN A 347 -12.38 -0.80 19.41
N ALA A 348 -12.55 -0.11 18.29
CA ALA A 348 -13.82 0.50 17.89
C ALA A 348 -14.19 0.05 16.48
N SER A 349 -15.46 -0.33 16.30
CA SER A 349 -15.99 -0.70 14.98
C SER A 349 -16.06 0.54 14.09
N LEU A 350 -15.50 0.42 12.88
CA LEU A 350 -15.49 1.50 11.87
C LEU A 350 -16.82 1.62 11.13
N ALA A 351 -17.52 0.50 10.97
CA ALA A 351 -18.72 0.40 10.17
C ALA A 351 -19.64 -0.70 10.74
N PRO A 352 -20.33 -0.44 11.86
CA PRO A 352 -21.17 -1.45 12.51
C PRO A 352 -22.20 -2.06 11.56
N GLY A 353 -22.29 -3.40 11.55
CA GLY A 353 -23.19 -4.15 10.69
C GLY A 353 -22.85 -4.16 9.19
N ILE A 354 -21.77 -3.50 8.76
CA ILE A 354 -21.30 -3.52 7.38
C ILE A 354 -20.14 -4.52 7.26
N PRO A 355 -20.23 -5.52 6.36
CA PRO A 355 -19.24 -6.60 6.26
C PRO A 355 -18.00 -6.16 5.47
N ILE A 356 -17.32 -5.10 5.92
CA ILE A 356 -16.10 -4.58 5.30
C ILE A 356 -15.01 -5.65 5.25
N GLN A 357 -14.33 -5.78 4.10
CA GLN A 357 -13.29 -6.78 3.85
C GLN A 357 -11.96 -6.18 3.38
N ARG A 358 -11.98 -4.97 2.82
CA ARG A 358 -10.79 -4.15 2.55
C ARG A 358 -10.98 -2.75 3.08
N LEU A 359 -9.86 -2.15 3.47
CA LEU A 359 -9.81 -0.76 3.86
C LEU A 359 -8.50 -0.14 3.39
N ALA A 360 -8.53 1.17 3.24
CA ALA A 360 -7.36 2.04 3.26
C ALA A 360 -7.74 3.30 4.04
N VAL A 361 -6.77 3.90 4.71
CA VAL A 361 -6.99 5.05 5.58
C VAL A 361 -5.89 6.06 5.33
N GLU A 362 -6.29 7.31 5.11
CA GLU A 362 -5.36 8.41 4.98
C GLU A 362 -5.73 9.50 5.96
N ARG A 363 -4.74 9.97 6.72
CA ARG A 363 -4.93 11.11 7.62
C ARG A 363 -4.75 12.40 6.84
N ASN A 364 -5.83 13.13 6.67
CA ASN A 364 -5.79 14.37 5.90
C ASN A 364 -5.12 15.53 6.66
N ALA A 365 -4.88 16.63 5.96
CA ALA A 365 -4.25 17.83 6.51
C ALA A 365 -5.03 18.50 7.68
N ASN A 366 -6.31 18.18 7.86
CA ASN A 366 -7.13 18.65 8.98
C ASN A 366 -7.05 17.71 10.20
N GLY A 367 -6.24 16.66 10.14
CA GLY A 367 -6.12 15.68 11.21
C GLY A 367 -7.36 14.79 11.36
N VAL A 368 -8.08 14.54 10.26
CA VAL A 368 -9.18 13.57 10.20
C VAL A 368 -8.71 12.35 9.43
N ASP A 369 -9.00 11.17 9.95
CA ASP A 369 -8.72 9.94 9.21
C ASP A 369 -9.86 9.73 8.21
N ILE A 370 -9.53 9.61 6.94
CA ILE A 370 -10.46 9.37 5.84
C ILE A 370 -10.38 7.92 5.45
N LEU A 371 -11.53 7.26 5.36
CA LEU A 371 -11.61 5.81 5.23
C LEU A 371 -12.18 5.45 3.85
N TYR A 372 -11.43 4.64 3.12
CA TYR A 372 -11.89 3.87 1.96
C TYR A 372 -12.31 2.49 2.45
N LEU A 373 -13.60 2.14 2.38
CA LEU A 373 -14.13 0.91 2.97
C LEU A 373 -14.88 0.06 1.95
N VAL A 374 -14.42 -1.18 1.73
CA VAL A 374 -14.92 -2.07 0.70
C VAL A 374 -15.78 -3.17 1.29
N ASP A 375 -17.03 -3.23 0.85
CA ASP A 375 -17.98 -4.31 1.11
C ASP A 375 -18.15 -5.13 -0.17
N ILE A 376 -17.33 -6.17 -0.32
CA ILE A 376 -17.31 -7.01 -1.53
C ILE A 376 -18.63 -7.79 -1.64
N ALA A 377 -19.19 -8.24 -0.52
CA ALA A 377 -20.43 -9.02 -0.50
C ALA A 377 -21.62 -8.26 -1.11
N ASN A 378 -21.72 -6.96 -0.86
CA ASN A 378 -22.79 -6.11 -1.39
C ASN A 378 -22.34 -5.22 -2.56
N LEU A 379 -21.11 -5.35 -3.03
CA LEU A 379 -20.51 -4.56 -4.12
C LEU A 379 -20.57 -3.03 -3.86
N LYS A 380 -20.36 -2.63 -2.60
CA LYS A 380 -20.38 -1.23 -2.16
C LYS A 380 -18.99 -0.74 -1.76
N LEU A 381 -18.71 0.51 -2.12
CA LEU A 381 -17.59 1.29 -1.62
C LEU A 381 -18.16 2.40 -0.74
N TYR A 382 -17.68 2.48 0.49
CA TYR A 382 -18.07 3.49 1.46
C TYR A 382 -16.91 4.43 1.73
N TYR A 383 -17.26 5.68 1.97
CA TYR A 383 -16.39 6.69 2.53
C TYR A 383 -16.72 6.86 4.02
N GLY A 384 -15.70 6.88 4.86
CA GLY A 384 -15.84 7.12 6.30
C GLY A 384 -14.93 8.24 6.80
N ARG A 385 -15.19 8.71 8.01
CA ARG A 385 -14.36 9.69 8.74
C ARG A 385 -14.21 9.23 10.18
N ASN A 386 -13.02 9.37 10.77
CA ASN A 386 -12.74 9.01 12.17
C ASN A 386 -11.85 10.05 12.88
#